data_AF-A0A8J4QHV7-F1
#
_entry.id   AF-A0A8J4QHV7-F1
#
_cell.length_a   1.000
_cell.length_b   1.000
_cell.length_c   1.000
_cell.angle_alpha   90.00
_cell.angle_beta   90.00
_cell.angle_gamma   90.00
#
_symmetry.space_group_name_H-M   'P 1'
#
loop_
_entity.id
_entity.type
_entity.pdbx_description
1 polymer ?
#
loop_
_entity_poly.entity_id
_entity_poly.type
_entity_poly.pdbx_seq_one_letter_code
_entity_poly.pdbx_strand_id
1 'polypeptide(L)'
;MKDPSTGLRTNLMRMKGAGVVGVYHPLIDEMLMKTLHGRNKKVYAWTVDDVDSMQKMLFERVDAVVTSNPTLLQSLMQDIRTQCLEDGFSLSQ
;
A
#
# COMPACT_ATOMS: atom_id res chain seq x y z
N MET A 1 -5.00 0.96 20.64
CA MET A 1 -5.52 2.23 21.20
C MET A 1 -5.97 1.94 22.62
N LYS A 2 -5.70 2.81 23.60
CA LYS A 2 -6.26 2.64 24.95
C LYS A 2 -7.64 3.27 24.90
N ASP A 3 -8.67 2.49 25.21
CA ASP A 3 -10.03 3.02 25.27
C ASP A 3 -10.11 4.07 26.40
N PRO A 4 -10.55 5.31 26.14
CA PRO A 4 -10.51 6.38 27.14
C PRO A 4 -11.51 6.22 28.28
N SER A 5 -12.63 5.52 28.07
CA SER A 5 -13.69 5.36 29.06
C SER A 5 -13.50 4.14 29.96
N THR A 6 -12.86 3.08 29.45
CA THR A 6 -12.63 1.82 30.17
C THR A 6 -11.18 1.62 30.59
N GLY A 7 -10.25 2.38 30.00
CA GLY A 7 -8.81 2.22 30.24
C GLY A 7 -8.22 0.91 29.72
N LEU A 8 -9.04 0.03 29.14
CA LEU A 8 -8.59 -1.23 28.55
C LEU A 8 -7.80 -0.94 27.29
N ARG A 9 -6.62 -1.55 27.20
CA ARG A 9 -5.91 -1.65 25.92
C ARG A 9 -6.73 -2.62 25.07
N THR A 10 -7.45 -2.09 24.09
CA THR A 10 -8.10 -2.96 23.13
C THR A 10 -7.01 -3.68 22.32
N ASN A 11 -7.01 -5.02 22.37
CA ASN A 11 -6.28 -5.89 21.44
C ASN A 11 -6.92 -5.83 20.03
N LEU A 12 -7.41 -4.64 19.63
CA LEU A 12 -8.27 -4.42 18.46
C LEU A 12 -7.56 -4.79 17.15
N MET A 13 -6.23 -4.92 17.16
CA MET A 13 -5.57 -5.74 16.14
C MET A 13 -5.72 -7.23 16.48
N ARG A 14 -6.90 -7.78 16.16
CA ARG A 14 -7.13 -9.24 16.01
C ARG A 14 -6.29 -9.87 14.89
N MET A 15 -5.38 -9.09 14.29
CA MET A 15 -4.52 -9.42 13.15
C MET A 15 -3.12 -9.93 13.58
N LYS A 16 -2.94 -10.38 14.83
CA LYS A 16 -1.61 -10.83 15.31
C LYS A 16 -1.00 -11.87 14.37
N GLY A 17 -1.78 -12.85 13.91
CA GLY A 17 -1.36 -13.88 12.97
C GLY A 17 -1.48 -13.55 11.48
N ALA A 18 -2.13 -12.43 11.09
CA ALA A 18 -2.29 -12.11 9.68
C ALA A 18 -0.95 -11.63 9.08
N GLY A 19 -0.51 -12.21 7.96
CA GLY A 19 0.67 -11.71 7.24
C GLY A 19 0.37 -10.55 6.29
N VAL A 20 -0.90 -10.37 5.93
CA VAL A 20 -1.36 -9.40 4.94
C VAL A 20 -2.57 -8.64 5.48
N VAL A 21 -2.69 -7.37 5.12
CA VAL A 21 -3.83 -6.50 5.39
C VAL A 21 -4.34 -5.97 4.06
N GLY A 22 -5.57 -6.31 3.69
CA GLY A 22 -6.26 -5.68 2.56
C GLY A 22 -6.87 -4.35 3.00
N VAL A 23 -6.55 -3.26 2.33
CA VAL A 23 -6.99 -1.91 2.70
C VAL A 23 -7.65 -1.20 1.51
N TYR A 24 -8.78 -0.54 1.77
CA TYR A 24 -9.43 0.33 0.79
C TYR A 24 -8.49 1.48 0.42
N HIS A 25 -8.14 1.60 -0.86
CA HIS A 25 -7.01 2.42 -1.31
C HIS A 25 -7.02 3.90 -0.88
N PRO A 26 -8.16 4.61 -0.72
CA PRO A 26 -8.17 5.99 -0.25
C PRO A 26 -7.75 6.15 1.22
N LEU A 27 -7.77 5.06 2.00
CA LEU A 27 -7.31 5.05 3.39
C LEU A 27 -5.81 4.80 3.51
N ILE A 28 -5.11 4.56 2.40
CA ILE A 28 -3.68 4.33 2.39
C ILE A 28 -2.93 5.66 2.31
N ASP A 29 -2.05 5.85 3.28
CA ASP A 29 -1.09 6.92 3.41
C ASP A 29 0.22 6.41 4.04
N GLU A 30 1.23 7.27 4.06
CA GLU A 30 2.55 6.94 4.57
C GLU A 30 2.53 6.46 6.04
N MET A 31 1.65 7.05 6.87
CA MET A 31 1.55 6.69 8.30
C MET A 31 1.02 5.28 8.48
N LEU A 32 -0.01 4.90 7.72
CA LEU A 32 -0.56 3.55 7.71
C LEU A 32 0.50 2.55 7.23
N MET A 33 1.18 2.86 6.13
CA MET A 33 2.21 2.00 5.54
C MET A 33 3.35 1.73 6.52
N LYS A 34 3.93 2.79 7.12
CA LYS A 34 4.96 2.66 8.19
C LYS A 34 4.47 1.81 9.36
N THR A 35 3.21 2.00 9.77
CA THR A 35 2.60 1.31 10.91
C THR A 35 2.40 -0.19 10.66
N LEU A 36 2.06 -0.60 9.44
CA LEU A 36 1.83 -1.98 9.05
C LEU A 36 3.13 -2.70 8.69
N HIS A 37 4.00 -2.08 7.89
CA HIS A 37 5.33 -2.60 7.58
C HIS A 37 6.20 -2.75 8.83
N GLY A 38 6.13 -1.79 9.77
CA GLY A 38 6.82 -1.89 11.07
C GLY A 38 6.35 -3.05 11.95
N ARG A 39 5.22 -3.70 11.60
CA ARG A 39 4.72 -4.93 12.24
C ARG A 39 4.83 -6.16 11.34
N ASN A 40 5.67 -6.08 10.31
CA ASN A 40 5.90 -7.13 9.31
C ASN A 40 4.59 -7.61 8.66
N LYS A 41 3.70 -6.66 8.32
CA LYS A 41 2.45 -6.91 7.61
C LYS A 41 2.57 -6.36 6.19
N LYS A 42 2.24 -7.17 5.18
CA LYS A 42 2.08 -6.68 3.80
C LYS A 42 0.75 -5.95 3.66
N VAL A 43 0.69 -4.93 2.81
CA VAL A 43 -0.49 -4.11 2.56
C VAL A 43 -0.94 -4.29 1.12
N TYR A 44 -2.16 -4.79 0.93
CA TYR A 44 -2.77 -4.99 -0.39
C TYR A 44 -3.87 -3.94 -0.58
N ALA A 45 -3.69 -3.04 -1.53
CA ALA A 45 -4.68 -2.02 -1.87
C ALA A 45 -5.82 -2.64 -2.68
N TRP A 46 -7.08 -2.33 -2.35
CA TRP A 46 -8.23 -2.75 -3.15
C TRP A 46 -9.32 -1.67 -3.20
N THR A 47 -10.17 -1.61 -4.24
CA THR A 47 -9.87 -1.98 -5.63
C THR A 47 -9.41 -0.71 -6.33
N VAL A 48 -8.29 -0.76 -7.03
CA VAL A 48 -7.65 0.43 -7.62
C VAL A 48 -7.83 0.40 -9.13
N ASP A 49 -8.77 1.18 -9.66
CA ASP A 49 -9.18 1.07 -11.06
C ASP A 49 -8.90 2.31 -11.91
N ASP A 50 -8.44 3.41 -11.31
CA ASP A 50 -8.02 4.64 -11.99
C ASP A 50 -6.51 4.91 -11.88
N VAL A 51 -5.97 5.65 -12.86
CA VAL A 51 -4.52 5.92 -13.00
C VAL A 51 -3.96 6.68 -11.80
N ASP A 52 -4.67 7.72 -11.33
CA ASP A 52 -4.20 8.56 -10.22
C ASP A 52 -4.05 7.75 -8.94
N SER A 53 -5.04 6.90 -8.64
CA SER A 53 -4.98 5.98 -7.52
C SER A 53 -3.89 4.92 -7.70
N MET A 54 -3.68 4.38 -8.90
CA MET A 54 -2.58 3.44 -9.16
C MET A 54 -1.22 4.08 -8.90
N GLN A 55 -0.98 5.28 -9.43
CA GLN A 55 0.25 6.04 -9.20
C GLN A 55 0.46 6.31 -7.71
N LYS A 56 -0.58 6.75 -7.01
CA LYS A 56 -0.53 6.96 -5.55
C LYS A 56 -0.15 5.67 -4.82
N MET A 57 -0.75 4.53 -5.15
CA MET A 57 -0.44 3.25 -4.48
C MET A 57 0.99 2.78 -4.73
N LEU A 58 1.53 3.00 -5.94
CA LEU A 58 2.94 2.74 -6.23
C LEU A 58 3.86 3.66 -5.41
N PHE A 59 3.51 4.94 -5.29
CA PHE A 59 4.27 5.92 -4.49
C PHE A 59 4.25 5.59 -2.99
N GLU A 60 3.10 5.20 -2.45
CA GLU A 60 2.91 4.75 -1.07
C GLU A 60 3.53 3.37 -0.79
N ARG A 61 4.10 2.71 -1.82
CA ARG A 61 4.83 1.44 -1.72
C ARG A 61 3.97 0.29 -1.18
N VAL A 62 2.73 0.17 -1.66
CA VAL A 62 1.89 -0.99 -1.33
C VAL A 62 2.53 -2.28 -1.85
N ASP A 63 2.31 -3.39 -1.15
CA ASP A 63 2.90 -4.68 -1.51
C ASP A 63 2.16 -5.38 -2.65
N ALA A 64 0.88 -5.04 -2.85
CA ALA A 64 0.10 -5.48 -4.01
C ALA A 64 -1.07 -4.53 -4.28
N VAL A 65 -1.54 -4.54 -5.52
CA VAL A 65 -2.74 -3.84 -5.97
C VAL A 65 -3.74 -4.85 -6.49
N VAL A 66 -4.95 -4.82 -5.93
CA VAL A 66 -6.12 -5.52 -6.47
C VAL A 66 -6.83 -4.54 -7.42
N THR A 67 -6.94 -4.92 -8.68
CA THR A 67 -7.49 -4.08 -9.75
C THR A 67 -8.28 -4.91 -10.75
N SER A 68 -9.31 -4.31 -11.33
CA SER A 68 -10.03 -4.80 -12.51
C SER A 68 -9.25 -4.57 -13.81
N ASN A 69 -8.21 -3.73 -13.77
CA ASN A 69 -7.45 -3.25 -14.93
C ASN A 69 -5.94 -3.62 -14.85
N PRO A 70 -5.57 -4.93 -14.78
CA PRO A 70 -4.18 -5.34 -14.57
C PRO A 70 -3.23 -4.94 -15.71
N THR A 71 -3.71 -4.88 -16.96
CA THR A 71 -2.89 -4.42 -18.10
C THR A 71 -2.54 -2.95 -17.97
N LEU A 72 -3.49 -2.11 -17.56
CA LEU A 72 -3.25 -0.67 -17.35
C LEU A 72 -2.21 -0.44 -16.25
N LEU A 73 -2.33 -1.16 -15.13
CA LEU A 73 -1.36 -1.09 -14.04
C LEU A 73 0.04 -1.50 -14.51
N GLN A 74 0.15 -2.58 -15.29
CA GLN A 74 1.44 -3.03 -15.84
C GLN A 74 2.07 -1.99 -16.76
N SER A 75 1.30 -1.40 -17.68
CA SER A 75 1.77 -0.32 -18.56
C SER A 75 2.28 0.87 -17.75
N LEU A 76 1.51 1.34 -16.78
CA LEU A 76 1.89 2.44 -15.90
C LEU A 76 3.19 2.17 -15.15
N MET A 77 3.39 0.96 -14.63
CA MET A 77 4.63 0.57 -13.96
C MET A 77 5.85 0.62 -14.89
N GLN A 78 5.69 0.27 -16.17
CA GLN A 78 6.76 0.35 -17.17
C GLN A 78 7.05 1.79 -17.58
N ASP A 79 6.01 2.62 -17.70
CA ASP A 79 6.15 4.05 -18.04
C ASP A 79 6.95 4.77 -16.95
N ILE A 80 6.59 4.56 -15.67
CA ILE A 80 7.32 5.12 -14.52
C ILE A 80 8.79 4.65 -14.52
N ARG A 81 9.02 3.37 -14.79
CA ARG A 81 10.39 2.81 -14.86
C ARG A 81 11.21 3.44 -15.99
N THR A 82 10.60 3.62 -17.15
CA THR A 82 11.24 4.26 -18.32
C THR A 82 11.60 5.70 -17.99
N GLN A 83 10.66 6.45 -17.42
CA GLN A 83 10.88 7.84 -17.02
C GLN A 83 12.02 7.97 -15.99
N CYS A 84 12.08 7.09 -14.98
CA CYS A 84 13.20 7.09 -14.03
C CYS A 84 14.57 6.87 -14.72
N LEU A 85 14.62 5.99 -15.73
CA LEU A 85 15.86 5.73 -16.49
C LEU A 85 16.26 6.93 -17.36
N GLU A 86 15.29 7.58 -18.00
CA GLU A 86 15.51 8.80 -18.78
C GLU A 86 16.00 9.96 -17.91
N ASP A 87 15.49 10.06 -16.68
CA ASP A 87 15.93 11.02 -15.67
C ASP A 87 17.31 10.67 -15.05
N GLY A 88 17.91 9.56 -15.45
CA GLY A 88 19.25 9.13 -15.02
C GLY A 88 19.30 8.37 -13.69
N PHE A 89 18.16 7.94 -13.14
CA PHE A 89 18.11 7.11 -11.94
C PHE A 89 18.26 5.62 -12.30
N SER A 90 19.07 4.89 -11.53
CA SER A 90 19.14 3.43 -11.63
C SER A 90 18.15 2.78 -10.66
N LEU A 91 17.35 1.84 -11.16
CA LEU A 91 16.57 0.95 -10.29
C LEU A 91 17.53 -0.12 -9.74
N SER A 92 18.03 0.08 -8.52
CA SER A 92 18.77 -0.96 -7.80
C SER A 92 17.90 -2.21 -7.62
N GLN A 93 18.47 -3.38 -7.91
CA GLN A 93 17.84 -4.70 -7.73
C GLN A 93 17.50 -5.00 -6.27
#